data_AF-A0AAJ1Z272-F1
#
_entry.id   AF-A0AAJ1Z272-F1
#
_cell.length_a   1.000
_cell.length_b   1.000
_cell.length_c   1.000
_cell.angle_alpha   90.00
_cell.angle_beta   90.00
_cell.angle_gamma   90.00
#
_symmetry.space_group_name_H-M   'P 1'
#
loop_
_entity.id
_entity.type
_entity.pdbx_description
1 polymer ?
#
loop_
_entity_poly.entity_id
_entity_poly.type
_entity_poly.pdbx_seq_one_letter_code
_entity_poly.pdbx_strand_id
1 'polypeptide(L)'
;MRIGKQQALEYPENANVKGIFLREQSYSDKAYLEMRSQIEEYCPGLNEELEGFAEGFGYQPNQLKFYNDAWLIPGGCSLGAISPKKMSDGKTYVLRNYDLSPDISDMRLCKVDGRYTHTGFSVSTFGRSEGLNEKGLCVVFASCGMPIGKYPGMREPVVTGLQFMVVVRAILETCKNTEEAVYAVKNMPVGTNMNLLLADANGEAALVGTYDGVKYII
;
A
#
# COMPACT_ATOMS: atom_id res chain seq x y z
N MET A 1 16.85 -8.74 -2.62
CA MET A 1 16.64 -10.03 -3.37
C MET A 1 16.28 -11.26 -2.52
N ARG A 2 16.89 -11.51 -1.33
CA ARG A 2 16.63 -12.74 -0.53
C ARG A 2 15.19 -12.87 0.00
N ILE A 3 14.58 -11.77 0.44
CA ILE A 3 13.23 -11.76 1.05
C ILE A 3 12.17 -12.19 0.04
N GLY A 4 12.17 -11.61 -1.17
CA GLY A 4 11.22 -11.96 -2.22
C GLY A 4 11.24 -13.45 -2.58
N LYS A 5 12.44 -14.03 -2.73
CA LYS A 5 12.61 -15.47 -2.98
C LYS A 5 12.05 -16.31 -1.84
N GLN A 6 12.27 -15.90 -0.59
CA GLN A 6 11.72 -16.60 0.57
C GLN A 6 10.19 -16.51 0.62
N GLN A 7 9.61 -15.35 0.32
CA GLN A 7 8.16 -15.19 0.22
C GLN A 7 7.56 -16.05 -0.88
N ALA A 8 8.25 -16.25 -2.01
CA ALA A 8 7.78 -17.15 -3.06
C ALA A 8 7.63 -18.61 -2.56
N LEU A 9 8.54 -19.06 -1.68
CA LEU A 9 8.51 -20.39 -1.08
C LEU A 9 7.36 -20.60 -0.08
N GLU A 10 6.74 -19.51 0.42
CA GLU A 10 5.58 -19.60 1.32
C GLU A 10 4.31 -20.08 0.60
N TYR A 11 4.28 -19.99 -0.73
CA TYR A 11 3.13 -20.37 -1.52
C TYR A 11 3.37 -21.70 -2.25
N PRO A 12 2.38 -22.62 -2.25
CA PRO A 12 2.51 -23.87 -2.98
C PRO A 12 2.56 -23.60 -4.49
N GLU A 13 3.42 -24.36 -5.18
CA GLU A 13 3.49 -24.35 -6.64
C GLU A 13 2.22 -24.96 -7.26
N ASN A 14 1.22 -24.10 -7.46
CA ASN A 14 -0.07 -24.45 -8.06
C ASN A 14 -0.48 -23.32 -9.04
N ALA A 15 -1.09 -23.71 -10.17
CA ALA A 15 -1.60 -22.79 -11.20
C ALA A 15 -2.49 -21.66 -10.64
N ASN A 16 -3.32 -21.93 -9.62
CA ASN A 16 -4.19 -20.95 -8.97
C ASN A 16 -3.39 -19.84 -8.28
N VAL A 17 -2.34 -20.20 -7.53
CA VAL A 17 -1.44 -19.23 -6.87
C VAL A 17 -0.70 -18.40 -7.92
N LYS A 18 -0.22 -19.04 -8.98
CA LYS A 18 0.44 -18.34 -10.10
C LYS A 18 -0.53 -17.32 -10.73
N GLY A 19 -1.77 -17.72 -10.97
CA GLY A 19 -2.83 -16.86 -11.49
C GLY A 19 -3.24 -15.71 -10.56
N ILE A 20 -2.97 -15.77 -9.26
CA ILE A 20 -3.16 -14.65 -8.33
C ILE A 20 -2.11 -13.59 -8.62
N PHE A 21 -0.81 -13.91 -8.49
CA PHE A 21 0.26 -12.92 -8.52
C PHE A 21 0.76 -12.53 -9.92
N LEU A 22 0.66 -13.43 -10.89
CA LEU A 22 1.35 -13.32 -12.17
C LEU A 22 0.35 -13.24 -13.33
N ARG A 23 0.79 -12.63 -14.42
CA ARG A 23 0.10 -12.65 -15.71
C ARG A 23 0.78 -13.63 -16.65
N GLU A 24 -0.02 -14.28 -17.51
CA GLU A 24 0.52 -15.07 -18.62
C GLU A 24 1.29 -14.18 -19.60
N GLN A 25 0.74 -13.01 -19.94
CA GLN A 25 1.40 -12.00 -20.76
C GLN A 25 1.98 -10.88 -19.91
N SER A 26 3.25 -10.55 -20.17
CA SER A 26 3.94 -9.40 -19.55
C SER A 26 3.23 -8.09 -19.84
N TYR A 27 3.38 -7.12 -18.92
CA TYR A 27 3.12 -5.72 -19.27
C TYR A 27 4.12 -5.25 -20.32
N SER A 28 3.77 -4.18 -21.04
CA SER A 28 4.76 -3.48 -21.85
C SER A 28 5.94 -3.04 -20.98
N ASP A 29 7.16 -3.16 -21.47
CA ASP A 29 8.36 -2.75 -20.74
C ASP A 29 8.28 -1.28 -20.30
N LYS A 30 7.65 -0.42 -21.11
CA LYS A 30 7.42 0.99 -20.75
C LYS A 30 6.64 1.14 -19.42
N ALA A 31 5.45 0.53 -19.32
CA ALA A 31 4.62 0.60 -18.13
C ALA A 31 5.30 -0.03 -16.89
N TYR A 32 5.98 -1.16 -17.09
CA TYR A 32 6.77 -1.79 -16.03
C TYR A 32 7.89 -0.87 -15.53
N LEU A 33 8.72 -0.33 -16.42
CA LEU A 33 9.84 0.54 -16.08
C LEU A 33 9.38 1.85 -15.43
N GLU A 34 8.26 2.41 -15.88
CA GLU A 34 7.66 3.61 -15.28
C GLU A 34 7.25 3.36 -13.82
N MET A 35 6.47 2.31 -13.54
CA MET A 35 6.11 1.98 -12.16
C MET A 35 7.36 1.61 -11.33
N ARG A 36 8.26 0.79 -11.87
CA ARG A 36 9.49 0.39 -11.20
C ARG A 36 10.29 1.61 -10.75
N SER A 37 10.40 2.64 -11.60
CA SER A 37 11.06 3.90 -11.27
C SER A 37 10.35 4.64 -10.13
N GLN A 38 9.03 4.73 -10.14
CA GLN A 38 8.26 5.36 -9.06
C GLN A 38 8.43 4.61 -7.73
N ILE A 39 8.39 3.27 -7.77
CA ILE A 39 8.62 2.44 -6.57
C ILE A 39 10.04 2.67 -6.04
N GLU A 40 11.05 2.78 -6.92
CA GLU A 40 12.42 3.02 -6.50
C GLU A 40 12.60 4.37 -5.80
N GLU A 41 11.93 5.39 -6.32
CA GLU A 41 12.00 6.75 -5.76
C GLU A 41 11.30 6.85 -4.40
N TYR A 42 10.10 6.27 -4.27
CA TYR A 42 9.23 6.51 -3.11
C TYR A 42 9.20 5.36 -2.10
N CYS A 43 9.47 4.12 -2.51
CA CYS A 43 9.54 2.94 -1.64
C CYS A 43 10.81 2.10 -1.93
N PRO A 44 12.01 2.70 -1.85
CA PRO A 44 13.27 2.05 -2.19
C PRO A 44 13.50 0.75 -1.40
N GLY A 45 13.83 -0.32 -2.14
CA GLY A 45 13.99 -1.69 -1.64
C GLY A 45 12.81 -2.61 -1.99
N LEU A 46 11.61 -2.06 -2.22
CA LEU A 46 10.44 -2.86 -2.61
C LEU A 46 10.63 -3.55 -3.96
N ASN A 47 11.28 -2.90 -4.92
CA ASN A 47 11.59 -3.53 -6.21
C ASN A 47 12.41 -4.82 -6.06
N GLU A 48 13.39 -4.85 -5.16
CA GLU A 48 14.19 -6.06 -4.94
C GLU A 48 13.38 -7.22 -4.33
N GLU A 49 12.33 -6.90 -3.57
CA GLU A 49 11.40 -7.87 -3.00
C GLU A 49 10.49 -8.43 -4.10
N LEU A 50 9.91 -7.55 -4.92
CA LEU A 50 9.05 -7.91 -6.04
C LEU A 50 9.78 -8.75 -7.11
N GLU A 51 10.97 -8.30 -7.52
CA GLU A 51 11.79 -8.99 -8.51
C GLU A 51 12.28 -10.35 -8.00
N GLY A 52 12.71 -10.41 -6.74
CA GLY A 52 13.10 -11.67 -6.10
C GLY A 52 11.93 -12.66 -5.99
N PHE A 53 10.71 -12.17 -5.76
CA PHE A 53 9.51 -13.00 -5.74
C PHE A 53 9.19 -13.56 -7.13
N ALA A 54 9.19 -12.72 -8.16
CA ALA A 54 8.97 -13.16 -9.54
C ALA A 54 10.01 -14.21 -9.97
N GLU A 55 11.29 -13.97 -9.66
CA GLU A 55 12.37 -14.92 -9.91
C GLU A 55 12.17 -16.24 -9.15
N GLY A 56 11.69 -16.18 -7.90
CA GLY A 56 11.38 -17.36 -7.09
C GLY A 56 10.32 -18.27 -7.72
N PHE A 57 9.39 -17.72 -8.50
CA PHE A 57 8.44 -18.49 -9.30
C PHE A 57 8.94 -18.87 -10.70
N GLY A 58 10.13 -18.40 -11.11
CA GLY A 58 10.69 -18.59 -12.44
C GLY A 58 10.11 -17.65 -13.52
N TYR A 59 9.60 -16.47 -13.14
CA TYR A 59 8.98 -15.50 -14.04
C TYR A 59 9.79 -14.21 -14.17
N GLN A 60 9.51 -13.45 -15.24
CA GLN A 60 10.06 -12.11 -15.39
C GLN A 60 9.33 -11.12 -14.46
N PRO A 61 10.03 -10.13 -13.89
CA PRO A 61 9.40 -9.13 -13.01
C PRO A 61 8.22 -8.38 -13.66
N ASN A 62 8.30 -8.11 -14.97
CA ASN A 62 7.23 -7.45 -15.72
C ASN A 62 5.96 -8.31 -15.91
N GLN A 63 5.92 -9.54 -15.38
CA GLN A 63 4.72 -10.39 -15.31
C GLN A 63 4.02 -10.28 -13.96
N LEU A 64 4.64 -9.65 -12.96
CA LEU A 64 4.04 -9.50 -11.63
C LEU A 64 2.93 -8.44 -11.66
N LYS A 65 1.72 -8.84 -11.29
CA LYS A 65 0.54 -7.97 -11.28
C LYS A 65 0.72 -6.76 -10.36
N PHE A 66 1.49 -6.91 -9.28
CA PHE A 66 1.70 -5.86 -8.29
C PHE A 66 2.20 -4.53 -8.89
N TYR A 67 2.95 -4.58 -9.99
CA TYR A 67 3.42 -3.36 -10.66
C TYR A 67 2.31 -2.52 -11.28
N ASN A 68 1.18 -3.10 -11.73
CA ASN A 68 0.24 -2.34 -12.55
C ASN A 68 -1.24 -2.67 -12.28
N ASP A 69 -1.51 -3.62 -11.40
CA ASP A 69 -2.88 -3.98 -11.04
C ASP A 69 -3.24 -3.45 -9.67
N ALA A 70 -4.38 -2.78 -9.63
CA ALA A 70 -5.05 -2.42 -8.39
C ALA A 70 -5.75 -3.66 -7.82
N TRP A 71 -5.33 -4.07 -6.63
CA TRP A 71 -5.99 -5.10 -5.83
C TRP A 71 -7.08 -4.46 -4.96
N LEU A 72 -8.13 -3.96 -5.59
CA LEU A 72 -9.24 -3.28 -4.91
C LEU A 72 -10.58 -3.86 -5.33
N ILE A 73 -11.06 -4.87 -4.61
CA ILE A 73 -12.43 -5.37 -4.79
C ILE A 73 -13.38 -4.49 -3.95
N PRO A 74 -14.62 -4.24 -4.41
CA PRO A 74 -15.57 -3.42 -3.66
C PRO A 74 -15.75 -3.90 -2.22
N GLY A 75 -15.72 -2.96 -1.29
CA GLY A 75 -15.87 -3.20 0.15
C GLY A 75 -16.00 -1.90 0.93
N GLY A 76 -16.32 -2.04 2.22
CA GLY A 76 -16.50 -0.91 3.13
C GLY A 76 -15.24 -0.64 3.96
N CYS A 77 -14.91 0.64 4.17
CA CYS A 77 -13.87 1.04 5.09
C CYS A 77 -14.39 2.18 5.98
N SER A 78 -14.13 2.11 7.28
CA SER A 78 -14.42 3.19 8.23
C SER A 78 -13.16 3.52 9.02
N LEU A 79 -12.82 4.80 9.12
CA LEU A 79 -11.65 5.30 9.83
C LEU A 79 -12.04 6.36 10.85
N GLY A 80 -11.27 6.47 11.93
CA GLY A 80 -11.43 7.53 12.91
C GLY A 80 -10.16 7.79 13.70
N ALA A 81 -9.96 9.04 14.12
CA ALA A 81 -8.95 9.42 15.09
C ALA A 81 -9.58 10.24 16.20
N ILE A 82 -9.13 10.03 17.43
CA ILE A 82 -9.52 10.83 18.59
C ILE A 82 -8.27 11.51 19.12
N SER A 83 -8.29 12.84 19.13
CA SER A 83 -7.15 13.64 19.59
C SER A 83 -6.90 13.44 21.09
N PRO A 84 -5.65 13.56 21.56
CA PRO A 84 -5.30 13.58 22.98
C PRO A 84 -6.18 14.49 23.85
N LYS A 85 -6.54 15.67 23.33
CA LYS A 85 -7.36 16.67 24.04
C LYS A 85 -8.77 16.20 24.38
N LYS A 86 -9.24 15.11 23.76
CA LYS A 86 -10.57 14.52 23.98
C LYS A 86 -10.51 13.27 24.86
N MET A 87 -9.32 12.84 25.28
CA MET A 87 -9.10 11.60 26.02
C MET A 87 -8.54 11.90 27.43
N SER A 88 -9.01 11.16 28.43
CA SER A 88 -8.61 11.35 29.83
C SER A 88 -7.15 10.94 30.09
N ASP A 89 -6.57 10.05 29.28
CA ASP A 89 -5.18 9.62 29.40
C ASP A 89 -4.22 10.42 28.50
N GLY A 90 -4.72 11.44 27.79
CA GLY A 90 -3.92 12.30 26.92
C GLY A 90 -3.31 11.59 25.72
N LYS A 91 -3.85 10.45 25.28
CA LYS A 91 -3.34 9.70 24.12
C LYS A 91 -4.19 9.88 22.87
N THR A 92 -3.55 9.67 21.72
CA THR A 92 -4.20 9.57 20.41
C THR A 92 -4.73 8.16 20.22
N TYR A 93 -5.97 8.04 19.75
CA TYR A 93 -6.57 6.76 19.36
C TYR A 93 -6.87 6.78 17.87
N VAL A 94 -6.46 5.74 17.16
CA VAL A 94 -6.79 5.51 15.76
C VAL A 94 -7.66 4.25 15.68
N LEU A 95 -8.76 4.34 14.95
CA LEU A 95 -9.72 3.28 14.75
C LEU A 95 -9.87 3.02 13.26
N ARG A 96 -9.95 1.75 12.88
CA ARG A 96 -10.24 1.33 11.52
C ARG A 96 -11.10 0.08 11.50
N ASN A 97 -12.01 -0.01 10.54
CA ASN A 97 -12.78 -1.19 10.22
C ASN A 97 -12.77 -1.45 8.71
N TYR A 98 -12.64 -2.71 8.32
CA TYR A 98 -12.65 -3.17 6.93
C TYR A 98 -13.72 -4.23 6.74
N ASP A 99 -14.74 -3.89 5.98
CA ASP A 99 -15.84 -4.76 5.59
C ASP A 99 -15.47 -5.40 4.24
N LEU A 100 -14.50 -6.31 4.29
CA LEU A 100 -13.88 -6.97 3.14
C LEU A 100 -14.11 -8.49 3.19
N SER A 101 -14.19 -9.14 2.02
CA SER A 101 -14.18 -10.60 1.96
C SER A 101 -12.83 -11.15 2.46
N PRO A 102 -12.80 -12.29 3.16
CA PRO A 102 -11.55 -13.00 3.42
C PRO A 102 -10.74 -13.31 2.15
N ASP A 103 -11.40 -13.44 1.00
CA ASP A 103 -10.76 -13.78 -0.29
C ASP A 103 -9.82 -12.68 -0.82
N ILE A 104 -9.93 -11.46 -0.30
CA ILE A 104 -9.21 -10.28 -0.79
C ILE A 104 -8.20 -9.72 0.21
N SER A 105 -8.10 -10.37 1.37
CA SER A 105 -7.18 -10.02 2.45
C SER A 105 -6.12 -11.10 2.58
N ASP A 106 -4.85 -10.71 2.70
CA ASP A 106 -3.79 -11.66 3.02
C ASP A 106 -3.97 -12.25 4.44
N MET A 107 -4.78 -11.60 5.29
CA MET A 107 -4.96 -11.93 6.71
C MET A 107 -3.64 -12.07 7.47
N ARG A 108 -2.60 -11.35 7.02
CA ARG A 108 -1.22 -11.49 7.48
C ARG A 108 -0.71 -10.21 8.10
N LEU A 109 -0.46 -10.25 9.41
CA LEU A 109 0.26 -9.20 10.12
C LEU A 109 1.76 -9.35 9.87
N CYS A 110 2.38 -8.28 9.39
CA CYS A 110 3.80 -8.25 9.07
C CYS A 110 4.54 -7.30 10.02
N LYS A 111 5.78 -7.66 10.37
CA LYS A 111 6.79 -6.71 10.86
C LYS A 111 7.91 -6.64 9.83
N VAL A 112 8.29 -5.43 9.42
CA VAL A 112 9.37 -5.20 8.46
C VAL A 112 10.43 -4.34 9.11
N ASP A 113 11.68 -4.74 8.93
CA ASP A 113 12.88 -4.01 9.35
C ASP A 113 13.68 -3.60 8.08
N GLY A 114 14.57 -2.61 8.20
CA GLY A 114 15.49 -2.19 7.11
C GLY A 114 15.46 -0.69 6.83
N ARG A 115 14.34 -0.02 7.15
CA ARG A 115 14.22 1.43 7.27
C ARG A 115 13.61 1.75 8.63
N TYR A 116 12.57 2.58 8.71
CA TYR A 116 11.74 2.60 9.90
C TYR A 116 11.02 1.26 10.03
N THR A 117 11.32 0.59 11.13
CA THR A 117 10.64 -0.63 11.54
C THR A 117 9.16 -0.34 11.64
N HIS A 118 8.33 -1.15 10.98
CA HIS A 118 6.88 -0.97 11.02
C HIS A 118 6.15 -2.30 11.14
N THR A 119 4.96 -2.24 11.72
CA THR A 119 3.98 -3.34 11.74
C THR A 119 2.74 -2.95 10.96
N GLY A 120 2.10 -3.90 10.29
CA GLY A 120 0.92 -3.66 9.48
C GLY A 120 0.41 -4.90 8.75
N PHE A 121 -0.85 -4.90 8.34
CA PHE A 121 -1.40 -5.99 7.54
C PHE A 121 -0.94 -5.86 6.08
N SER A 122 -0.56 -6.99 5.48
CA SER A 122 -0.12 -6.99 4.09
C SER A 122 -1.28 -6.96 3.09
N VAL A 123 -0.98 -6.39 1.92
CA VAL A 123 -1.84 -6.46 0.73
C VAL A 123 -1.00 -7.03 -0.40
N SER A 124 -1.44 -8.15 -0.97
CA SER A 124 -0.74 -8.87 -2.03
C SER A 124 0.71 -9.16 -1.63
N THR A 125 0.93 -9.59 -0.38
CA THR A 125 2.23 -9.90 0.22
C THR A 125 3.09 -8.65 0.51
N PHE A 126 3.28 -7.78 -0.48
CA PHE A 126 4.31 -6.75 -0.43
C PHE A 126 3.81 -5.43 0.15
N GLY A 127 2.59 -5.02 -0.21
CA GLY A 127 2.03 -3.74 0.19
C GLY A 127 1.51 -3.74 1.63
N ARG A 128 1.05 -2.59 2.11
CA ARG A 128 0.39 -2.46 3.43
C ARG A 128 -0.98 -1.80 3.30
N SER A 129 -1.98 -2.31 4.00
CA SER A 129 -3.28 -1.63 4.12
C SER A 129 -3.26 -0.57 5.21
N GLU A 130 -2.53 -0.81 6.28
CA GLU A 130 -2.31 0.11 7.39
C GLU A 130 -1.04 -0.25 8.14
N GLY A 131 -0.65 0.59 9.09
CA GLY A 131 0.37 0.22 10.05
C GLY A 131 0.73 1.30 11.07
N LEU A 132 1.72 0.95 11.90
CA LEU A 132 2.38 1.83 12.86
C LEU A 132 3.90 1.60 12.72
N ASN A 133 4.67 2.67 12.63
CA ASN A 133 6.12 2.59 12.62
C ASN A 133 6.76 2.92 13.98
N GLU A 134 8.05 2.64 14.11
CA GLU A 134 8.84 2.87 15.32
C GLU A 134 8.95 4.35 15.73
N LYS A 135 8.61 5.29 14.85
CA LYS A 135 8.55 6.72 15.17
C LYS A 135 7.20 7.13 15.76
N GLY A 136 6.27 6.18 15.86
CA GLY A 136 4.93 6.40 16.38
C GLY A 136 3.98 7.01 15.36
N LEU A 137 4.29 6.96 14.07
CA LEU A 137 3.38 7.35 13.00
C LEU A 137 2.48 6.17 12.63
N CYS A 138 1.17 6.37 12.77
CA CYS A 138 0.12 5.45 12.35
C CYS A 138 -0.50 5.94 11.04
N VAL A 139 -0.70 5.00 10.10
CA VAL A 139 -1.30 5.24 8.79
C VAL A 139 -2.41 4.22 8.60
N VAL A 140 -3.64 4.68 8.35
CA VAL A 140 -4.78 3.81 8.02
C VAL A 140 -5.46 4.31 6.74
N PHE A 141 -5.92 3.38 5.90
CA PHE A 141 -6.46 3.64 4.57
C PHE A 141 -7.96 3.37 4.49
N ALA A 142 -8.68 4.16 3.71
CA ALA A 142 -10.02 3.83 3.25
C ALA A 142 -10.14 4.15 1.77
N SER A 143 -10.81 3.27 1.03
CA SER A 143 -11.19 3.54 -0.34
C SER A 143 -12.21 4.68 -0.41
N CYS A 144 -12.23 5.40 -1.54
CA CYS A 144 -13.27 6.38 -1.83
C CYS A 144 -13.65 6.36 -3.31
N GLY A 145 -14.91 6.67 -3.59
CA GLY A 145 -15.42 6.65 -4.96
C GLY A 145 -15.39 5.27 -5.62
N MET A 146 -15.39 5.26 -6.95
CA MET A 146 -15.20 4.03 -7.72
C MET A 146 -13.73 3.58 -7.64
N PRO A 147 -13.46 2.28 -7.43
CA PRO A 147 -12.10 1.74 -7.46
C PRO A 147 -11.41 2.06 -8.78
N ILE A 148 -10.12 2.41 -8.70
CA ILE A 148 -9.29 2.66 -9.88
C ILE A 148 -8.57 1.38 -10.26
N GLY A 149 -8.66 0.99 -11.53
CA GLY A 149 -8.05 -0.22 -12.07
C GLY A 149 -8.73 -0.69 -13.36
N LYS A 150 -8.30 -1.86 -13.84
CA LYS A 150 -8.68 -2.41 -15.15
C LYS A 150 -9.72 -3.53 -15.10
N TYR A 151 -10.21 -3.88 -13.91
CA TYR A 151 -11.14 -4.99 -13.71
C TYR A 151 -12.60 -4.51 -13.80
N PRO A 152 -13.57 -5.40 -14.09
CA PRO A 152 -14.98 -5.03 -14.14
C PRO A 152 -15.44 -4.30 -12.87
N GLY A 153 -16.16 -3.18 -13.05
CA GLY A 153 -16.61 -2.33 -11.95
C GLY A 153 -15.58 -1.31 -11.45
N MET A 154 -14.39 -1.26 -12.06
CA MET A 154 -13.37 -0.25 -11.82
C MET A 154 -13.35 0.81 -12.93
N ARG A 155 -12.68 1.93 -12.65
CA ARG A 155 -12.41 3.00 -13.62
C ARG A 155 -10.91 3.08 -13.89
N GLU A 156 -10.54 3.35 -15.14
CA GLU A 156 -9.15 3.59 -15.50
C GLU A 156 -8.56 4.80 -14.76
N PRO A 157 -7.26 4.77 -14.40
CA PRO A 157 -6.61 5.87 -13.71
C PRO A 157 -6.56 7.11 -14.60
N VAL A 158 -6.88 8.27 -14.02
CA VAL A 158 -6.64 9.58 -14.66
C VAL A 158 -5.14 9.93 -14.61
N VAL A 159 -4.45 9.48 -13.56
CA VAL A 159 -3.01 9.67 -13.35
C VAL A 159 -2.38 8.30 -13.13
N THR A 160 -1.37 7.96 -13.93
CA THR A 160 -0.51 6.80 -13.65
C THR A 160 0.30 7.06 -12.39
N GLY A 161 0.20 6.17 -11.40
CA GLY A 161 0.88 6.37 -10.14
C GLY A 161 0.80 5.19 -9.19
N LEU A 162 1.49 5.35 -8.06
CA LEU A 162 1.55 4.40 -6.97
C LEU A 162 0.14 4.05 -6.48
N GLN A 163 -0.04 2.76 -6.24
CA GLN A 163 -1.24 2.22 -5.61
C GLN A 163 -1.18 2.41 -4.09
N PHE A 164 -2.36 2.43 -3.44
CA PHE A 164 -2.46 2.77 -2.01
C PHE A 164 -1.53 1.91 -1.14
N MET A 165 -1.42 0.61 -1.44
CA MET A 165 -0.64 -0.31 -0.63
C MET A 165 0.86 -0.06 -0.69
N VAL A 166 1.33 0.58 -1.77
CA VAL A 166 2.71 1.08 -1.88
C VAL A 166 2.86 2.40 -1.15
N VAL A 167 1.89 3.31 -1.28
CA VAL A 167 1.90 4.62 -0.59
C VAL A 167 1.93 4.43 0.92
N VAL A 168 1.07 3.59 1.48
CA VAL A 168 1.04 3.30 2.93
C VAL A 168 2.38 2.73 3.39
N ARG A 169 2.93 1.75 2.67
CA ARG A 169 4.23 1.16 3.00
C ARG A 169 5.36 2.20 2.94
N ALA A 170 5.41 3.01 1.88
CA ALA A 170 6.39 4.07 1.70
C ALA A 170 6.38 5.06 2.88
N ILE A 171 5.19 5.53 3.29
CA ILE A 171 5.05 6.45 4.43
C ILE A 171 5.56 5.78 5.71
N LEU A 172 5.16 4.54 5.98
CA LEU A 172 5.58 3.82 7.18
C LEU A 172 7.11 3.63 7.23
N GLU A 173 7.76 3.40 6.09
CA GLU A 173 9.19 3.18 6.00
C GLU A 173 10.04 4.47 6.03
N THR A 174 9.47 5.62 5.67
CA THR A 174 10.25 6.85 5.39
C THR A 174 9.83 8.10 6.16
N CYS A 175 8.62 8.16 6.72
CA CYS A 175 8.12 9.34 7.42
C CYS A 175 8.10 9.13 8.93
N LYS A 176 8.53 10.14 9.69
CA LYS A 176 8.55 10.08 11.16
C LYS A 176 7.27 10.59 11.82
N ASN A 177 6.52 11.46 11.13
CA ASN A 177 5.37 12.17 11.69
C ASN A 177 4.36 12.55 10.60
N THR A 178 3.24 13.14 11.01
CA THR A 178 2.12 13.51 10.14
C THR A 178 2.54 14.54 9.08
N GLU A 179 3.37 15.52 9.43
CA GLU A 179 3.85 16.55 8.51
C GLU A 179 4.65 15.97 7.34
N GLU A 180 5.62 15.09 7.63
CA GLU A 180 6.42 14.42 6.61
C GLU A 180 5.55 13.51 5.73
N ALA A 181 4.59 12.80 6.32
CA ALA A 181 3.67 11.94 5.59
C ALA A 181 2.76 12.73 4.63
N VAL A 182 2.21 13.86 5.09
CA VAL A 182 1.44 14.78 4.23
C VAL A 182 2.31 15.31 3.09
N TYR A 183 3.54 15.73 3.39
CA TYR A 183 4.48 16.19 2.37
C TYR A 183 4.81 15.10 1.35
N ALA A 184 5.05 13.88 1.79
CA ALA A 184 5.34 12.74 0.91
C ALA A 184 4.19 12.47 -0.05
N VAL A 185 2.95 12.34 0.44
CA VAL A 185 1.78 12.08 -0.41
C VAL A 185 1.52 13.22 -1.39
N LYS A 186 1.74 14.49 -1.00
CA LYS A 186 1.63 15.63 -1.93
C LYS A 186 2.55 15.49 -3.14
N ASN A 187 3.74 14.94 -2.97
CA ASN A 187 4.76 14.84 -4.01
C ASN A 187 4.76 13.50 -4.76
N MET A 188 4.18 12.43 -4.21
CA MET A 188 4.06 11.12 -4.88
C MET A 188 3.12 11.17 -6.10
N PRO A 189 3.40 10.47 -7.21
CA PRO A 189 2.38 10.17 -8.21
C PRO A 189 1.41 9.13 -7.62
N VAL A 190 0.16 9.52 -7.32
CA VAL A 190 -0.84 8.62 -6.73
C VAL A 190 -1.86 8.25 -7.79
N GLY A 191 -1.95 6.96 -8.11
CA GLY A 191 -2.81 6.43 -9.17
C GLY A 191 -4.09 5.77 -8.67
N THR A 192 -4.56 6.14 -7.47
CA THR A 192 -5.70 5.53 -6.80
C THR A 192 -6.56 6.58 -6.09
N ASN A 193 -7.81 6.23 -5.83
CA ASN A 193 -8.72 7.02 -5.02
C ASN A 193 -8.70 6.51 -3.58
N MET A 194 -8.29 7.35 -2.64
CA MET A 194 -8.12 6.94 -1.25
C MET A 194 -8.32 8.08 -0.27
N ASN A 195 -8.58 7.70 0.98
CA ASN A 195 -8.42 8.52 2.17
C ASN A 195 -7.34 7.87 3.04
N LEU A 196 -6.33 8.63 3.42
CA LEU A 196 -5.31 8.25 4.39
C LEU A 196 -5.51 9.08 5.64
N LEU A 197 -5.88 8.42 6.74
CA LEU A 197 -5.85 9.03 8.06
C LEU A 197 -4.48 8.77 8.67
N LEU A 198 -3.78 9.86 8.95
CA LEU A 198 -2.47 9.91 9.54
C LEU A 198 -2.62 10.38 10.99
N ALA A 199 -1.92 9.74 11.91
CA ALA A 199 -1.81 10.23 13.27
C ALA A 199 -0.46 9.86 13.87
N ASP A 200 0.15 10.74 14.65
CA ASP A 200 1.47 10.51 15.21
C ASP A 200 1.56 10.64 16.74
N ALA A 201 2.73 10.28 17.27
CA ALA A 201 3.02 10.29 18.70
C ALA A 201 3.03 11.69 19.33
N ASN A 202 3.05 12.77 18.55
CA ASN A 202 2.94 14.14 19.06
C ASN A 202 1.48 14.56 19.29
N GLY A 203 0.52 13.72 18.90
CA GLY A 203 -0.89 14.04 19.04
C GLY A 203 -1.52 14.70 17.81
N GLU A 204 -0.76 14.84 16.73
CA GLU A 204 -1.24 15.42 15.48
C GLU A 204 -1.92 14.35 14.63
N ALA A 205 -2.93 14.77 13.86
CA ALA A 205 -3.61 13.93 12.89
C ALA A 205 -4.02 14.74 11.65
N ALA A 206 -4.02 14.09 10.50
CA ALA A 206 -4.44 14.67 9.23
C ALA A 206 -5.15 13.64 8.36
N LEU A 207 -6.10 14.09 7.56
CA LEU A 207 -6.74 13.29 6.53
C LEU A 207 -6.24 13.76 5.16
N VAL A 208 -5.52 12.89 4.46
CA VAL A 208 -5.08 13.13 3.08
C VAL A 208 -5.92 12.28 2.16
N GLY A 209 -6.69 12.91 1.27
CA GLY A 209 -7.44 12.17 0.28
C GLY A 209 -7.00 12.44 -1.14
N THR A 210 -7.23 11.46 -2.01
CA THR A 210 -6.99 11.55 -3.45
C THR A 210 -8.23 11.12 -4.21
N TYR A 211 -8.61 11.89 -5.22
CA TYR A 211 -9.72 11.59 -6.09
C TYR A 211 -9.39 12.03 -7.52
N ASP A 212 -9.36 11.07 -8.45
CA ASP A 212 -9.02 11.30 -9.87
C ASP A 212 -7.70 12.10 -10.05
N GLY A 213 -6.70 11.81 -9.21
CA GLY A 213 -5.39 12.46 -9.20
C GLY A 213 -5.32 13.80 -8.46
N VAL A 214 -6.45 14.35 -8.02
CA VAL A 214 -6.51 15.56 -7.18
C VAL A 214 -6.28 15.16 -5.73
N LYS A 215 -5.47 15.93 -5.00
CA LYS A 215 -5.15 15.68 -3.59
C LYS A 215 -5.74 16.76 -2.71
N TYR A 216 -6.34 16.37 -1.59
CA TYR A 216 -6.87 17.27 -0.57
C TYR A 216 -6.36 16.86 0.82
N ILE A 217 -6.25 17.85 1.71
CA ILE A 217 -5.78 17.65 3.08
C ILE A 217 -6.72 18.39 4.01
N ILE A 218 -7.14 17.69 5.07
CA ILE A 218 -8.06 18.17 6.10
C ILE A 218 -7.43 17.90 7.46
#